data_AF-A1SW43-F1
#
_entry.id   AF-A1SW43-F1
#
_cell.length_a   1.000
_cell.length_b   1.000
_cell.length_c   1.000
_cell.angle_alpha   90.00
_cell.angle_beta   90.00
_cell.angle_gamma   90.00
#
_symmetry.space_group_name_H-M   'P 1'
#
loop_
_entity.id
_entity.type
_entity.pdbx_description
1 polymer ?
#
loop_
_entity_poly.entity_id
_entity_poly.type
_entity_poly.pdbx_seq_one_letter_code
_entity_poly.pdbx_strand_id
1 'polypeptide(L)'
;MRPEDPVRLQTFREATQGLLWDDQHAAESLSQLFCAVDDLAAAEVTYYYRRRTTRAWISGISRFAAWVSGTIGLLLPLLATTANPEFKSLAQYGYVFIAIAASCLTANSLFGGTEGHIRFVTTQLELEKLITDARISWCHYLESRGGDSEDLDAGFLLIQDYTSELYTTTLSETGRWGETMIKELTRFQKSIESRKK
;
A
#
# COMPACT_ATOMS: atom_id res chain seq x y z
N MET A 1 3.92 6.53 -8.26
CA MET A 1 5.18 7.02 -7.64
C MET A 1 5.12 6.74 -6.15
N ARG A 2 6.17 6.96 -5.36
CA ARG A 2 6.08 6.83 -3.88
C ARG A 2 5.46 8.09 -3.24
N PRO A 3 4.99 8.03 -1.98
CA PRO A 3 4.61 9.22 -1.21
C PRO A 3 5.76 10.23 -1.07
N GLU A 4 6.98 9.73 -0.82
CA GLU A 4 8.19 10.54 -0.70
C GLU A 4 8.84 10.96 -2.05
N ASP A 5 8.11 10.89 -3.16
CA ASP A 5 8.66 11.19 -4.48
C ASP A 5 8.87 12.71 -4.66
N PRO A 6 10.12 13.18 -4.83
CA PRO A 6 10.42 14.60 -4.99
C PRO A 6 9.72 15.23 -6.19
N VAL A 7 9.37 14.43 -7.20
CA VAL A 7 8.65 14.89 -8.40
C VAL A 7 7.24 15.41 -8.04
N ARG A 8 6.56 14.81 -7.05
CA ARG A 8 5.19 15.23 -6.68
C ARG A 8 5.17 16.59 -5.99
N LEU A 9 6.10 16.80 -5.06
CA LEU A 9 6.27 18.09 -4.41
C LEU A 9 6.72 19.16 -5.40
N GLN A 10 7.50 18.78 -6.42
CA GLN A 10 7.85 19.67 -7.51
C GLN A 10 6.64 20.05 -8.36
N THR A 11 5.83 19.09 -8.82
CA THR A 11 4.61 19.37 -9.61
C THR A 11 3.61 20.22 -8.82
N PHE A 12 3.41 19.94 -7.53
CA PHE A 12 2.58 20.76 -6.66
C PHE A 12 3.13 22.18 -6.52
N ARG A 13 4.45 22.33 -6.34
CA ARG A 13 5.09 23.65 -6.27
C ARG A 13 4.92 24.42 -7.58
N GLU A 14 5.14 23.77 -8.71
CA GLU A 14 4.96 24.37 -10.04
C GLU A 14 3.51 24.83 -10.25
N ALA A 15 2.53 24.03 -9.83
CA ALA A 15 1.10 24.37 -9.90
C ALA A 15 0.69 25.54 -8.98
N THR A 16 1.40 25.75 -7.87
CA THR A 16 1.06 26.77 -6.87
C THR A 16 1.93 28.03 -6.93
N GLN A 17 3.00 28.05 -7.72
CA GLN A 17 3.94 29.17 -7.81
C GLN A 17 3.33 30.42 -8.47
N GLY A 18 2.28 30.27 -9.28
CA GLY A 18 1.64 31.35 -10.04
C GLY A 18 0.35 31.91 -9.42
N LEU A 19 -0.01 31.49 -8.20
CA LEU A 19 -1.27 31.88 -7.58
C LEU A 19 -1.29 33.37 -7.22
N LEU A 20 -2.34 34.05 -7.66
CA LEU A 20 -2.60 35.47 -7.41
C LEU A 20 -3.77 35.62 -6.43
N TRP A 21 -3.53 36.30 -5.31
CA TRP A 21 -4.51 36.47 -4.22
C TRP A 21 -5.13 37.87 -4.18
N ASP A 22 -5.18 38.55 -5.32
CA ASP A 22 -5.95 39.79 -5.45
C ASP A 22 -7.45 39.49 -5.64
N ASP A 23 -8.31 40.47 -5.38
CA ASP A 23 -9.77 40.30 -5.41
C ASP A 23 -10.31 39.77 -6.77
N GLN A 24 -9.56 39.96 -7.86
CA GLN A 24 -9.97 39.53 -9.20
C GLN A 24 -9.59 38.07 -9.49
N HIS A 25 -8.47 37.59 -8.95
CA HIS A 25 -7.91 36.27 -9.25
C HIS A 25 -7.96 35.28 -8.08
N ALA A 26 -8.25 35.72 -6.85
CA ALA A 26 -8.23 34.87 -5.65
C ALA A 26 -9.12 33.63 -5.78
N ALA A 27 -10.29 33.80 -6.40
CA ALA A 27 -11.22 32.72 -6.72
C ALA A 27 -10.64 31.63 -7.63
N GLU A 28 -9.93 32.04 -8.67
CA GLU A 28 -9.30 31.15 -9.63
C GLU A 28 -8.10 30.46 -8.97
N SER A 29 -7.29 31.22 -8.25
CA SER A 29 -6.15 30.71 -7.48
C SER A 29 -6.56 29.66 -6.45
N LEU A 30 -7.67 29.89 -5.75
CA LEU A 30 -8.21 28.93 -4.80
C LEU A 30 -8.65 27.62 -5.49
N SER A 31 -9.27 27.73 -6.67
CA SER A 31 -9.66 26.56 -7.47
C SER A 31 -8.44 25.80 -8.01
N GLN A 32 -7.41 26.51 -8.46
CA GLN A 32 -6.14 25.91 -8.88
C GLN A 32 -5.44 25.20 -7.71
N LEU A 33 -5.48 25.79 -6.51
CA LEU A 33 -4.94 25.17 -5.30
C LEU A 33 -5.70 23.88 -4.95
N PHE A 34 -7.04 23.89 -5.00
CA PHE A 34 -7.84 22.69 -4.80
C PHE A 34 -7.47 21.59 -5.80
N CYS A 35 -7.39 21.91 -7.10
CA CYS A 35 -6.98 20.97 -8.14
C CYS A 35 -5.58 20.39 -7.89
N ALA A 36 -4.62 21.22 -7.48
CA ALA A 36 -3.26 20.77 -7.18
C ALA A 36 -3.21 19.78 -6.00
N VAL A 37 -4.04 19.99 -4.97
CA VAL A 37 -4.20 19.05 -3.85
C VAL A 37 -4.92 17.78 -4.29
N ASP A 38 -5.95 17.89 -5.12
CA ASP A 38 -6.70 16.74 -5.63
C ASP A 38 -5.83 15.83 -6.51
N ASP A 39 -4.95 16.41 -7.34
CA ASP A 39 -3.96 15.67 -8.13
C ASP A 39 -2.95 14.92 -7.24
N LEU A 40 -2.54 15.54 -6.12
CA LEU A 40 -1.71 14.85 -5.13
C LEU A 40 -2.45 13.66 -4.51
N ALA A 41 -3.72 13.82 -4.14
CA ALA A 41 -4.52 12.74 -3.56
C ALA A 41 -4.76 11.59 -4.56
N ALA A 42 -5.08 11.91 -5.82
CA ALA A 42 -5.24 10.93 -6.89
C ALA A 42 -3.95 10.13 -7.16
N ALA A 43 -2.79 10.79 -7.07
CA ALA A 43 -1.49 10.15 -7.16
C ALA A 43 -1.23 9.17 -6.00
N GLU A 44 -1.67 9.49 -4.77
CA GLU A 44 -1.62 8.54 -3.64
C GLU A 44 -2.48 7.31 -3.91
N VAL A 45 -3.73 7.48 -4.32
CA VAL A 45 -4.62 6.34 -4.63
C VAL A 45 -3.98 5.42 -5.68
N THR A 46 -3.41 6.01 -6.73
CA THR A 46 -2.72 5.26 -7.78
C THR A 46 -1.52 4.48 -7.24
N TYR A 47 -0.76 5.05 -6.30
CA TYR A 47 0.32 4.35 -5.61
C TYR A 47 -0.19 3.12 -4.86
N TYR A 48 -1.21 3.28 -4.02
CA TYR A 48 -1.80 2.18 -3.24
C TYR A 48 -2.41 1.10 -4.14
N TYR A 49 -3.10 1.48 -5.22
CA TYR A 49 -3.64 0.56 -6.22
C TYR A 49 -2.56 -0.32 -6.87
N ARG A 50 -1.43 0.29 -7.26
CA ARG A 50 -0.30 -0.45 -7.84
C ARG A 50 0.39 -1.35 -6.81
N ARG A 51 0.45 -0.91 -5.56
CA ARG A 51 1.11 -1.66 -4.49
C ARG A 51 0.32 -2.91 -4.10
N ARG A 52 -1.01 -2.82 -3.99
CA ARG A 52 -1.87 -3.98 -3.69
C ARG A 52 -1.78 -5.06 -4.77
N THR A 53 -1.81 -4.68 -6.05
CA THR A 53 -1.76 -5.65 -7.17
C THR A 53 -0.42 -6.37 -7.22
N THR A 54 0.68 -5.65 -7.03
CA THR A 54 2.02 -6.24 -6.94
C THR A 54 2.12 -7.24 -5.78
N ARG A 55 1.58 -6.90 -4.60
CA ARG A 55 1.60 -7.80 -3.44
C ARG A 55 0.71 -9.03 -3.62
N ALA A 56 -0.48 -8.86 -4.19
CA ALA A 56 -1.36 -9.99 -4.52
C ALA A 56 -0.67 -10.97 -5.47
N TRP A 57 0.03 -10.46 -6.49
CA TRP A 57 0.74 -11.27 -7.47
C TRP A 57 1.93 -12.02 -6.85
N ILE A 58 2.80 -11.32 -6.08
CA ILE A 58 3.93 -11.95 -5.36
C ILE A 58 3.42 -13.02 -4.39
N SER A 59 2.33 -12.75 -3.68
CA SER A 59 1.72 -13.71 -2.77
C SER A 59 1.19 -14.94 -3.51
N GLY A 60 0.52 -14.73 -4.64
CA GLY A 60 0.02 -15.81 -5.50
C GLY A 60 1.15 -16.71 -6.01
N ILE A 61 2.23 -16.12 -6.53
CA ILE A 61 3.40 -16.87 -7.01
C ILE A 61 4.07 -17.64 -5.88
N SER A 62 4.27 -17.02 -4.72
CA SER A 62 4.92 -17.68 -3.58
C SER A 62 4.12 -18.88 -3.09
N ARG A 63 2.78 -18.78 -3.08
CA ARG A 63 1.90 -19.90 -2.74
C ARG A 63 1.92 -20.99 -3.80
N PHE A 64 1.89 -20.63 -5.08
CA PHE A 64 1.96 -21.59 -6.17
C PHE A 64 3.29 -22.36 -6.16
N ALA A 65 4.41 -21.66 -6.01
CA ALA A 65 5.73 -22.26 -5.87
C ALA A 65 5.82 -23.19 -4.66
N ALA A 66 5.23 -22.79 -3.53
CA ALA A 66 5.17 -23.63 -2.34
C ALA A 66 4.32 -24.89 -2.54
N TRP A 67 3.20 -24.79 -3.24
CA TRP A 67 2.36 -25.95 -3.57
C TRP A 67 3.10 -26.93 -4.47
N VAL A 68 3.64 -26.46 -5.59
CA VAL A 68 4.38 -27.31 -6.54
C VAL A 68 5.58 -27.97 -5.85
N SER A 69 6.37 -27.19 -5.13
CA SER A 69 7.55 -27.71 -4.42
C SER A 69 7.14 -28.66 -3.29
N GLY A 70 6.09 -28.35 -2.54
CA GLY A 70 5.59 -29.23 -1.48
C GLY A 70 5.09 -30.56 -2.01
N THR A 71 4.35 -30.55 -3.12
CA THR A 71 3.87 -31.77 -3.78
C THR A 71 5.02 -32.62 -4.30
N ILE A 72 5.99 -32.03 -5.02
CA ILE A 72 7.18 -32.76 -5.51
C ILE A 72 7.98 -33.31 -4.32
N GLY A 73 8.19 -32.46 -3.31
CA GLY A 73 8.96 -32.79 -2.12
C GLY A 73 8.37 -33.94 -1.30
N LEU A 74 7.04 -34.08 -1.30
CA LEU A 74 6.35 -35.17 -0.62
C LEU A 74 6.27 -36.44 -1.48
N LEU A 75 6.13 -36.31 -2.81
CA LEU A 75 6.04 -37.45 -3.73
C LEU A 75 7.39 -38.14 -3.96
N LEU A 76 8.51 -37.42 -4.03
CA LEU A 76 9.82 -38.00 -4.32
C LEU A 76 10.27 -39.07 -3.30
N PRO A 77 10.17 -38.83 -1.97
CA PRO A 77 10.47 -39.86 -0.98
C PRO A 77 9.53 -41.06 -1.04
N LEU A 78 8.25 -40.85 -1.40
CA LEU A 78 7.29 -41.94 -1.56
C LEU A 78 7.64 -42.83 -2.76
N LEU A 79 8.05 -42.23 -3.89
CA LEU A 79 8.49 -42.97 -5.08
C LEU A 79 9.77 -43.78 -4.86
N ALA A 80 10.60 -43.38 -3.90
CA ALA A 80 11.80 -44.13 -3.51
C ALA A 80 11.52 -45.50 -2.89
N THR A 81 10.27 -45.75 -2.47
CA THR A 81 9.82 -47.07 -1.97
C THR A 81 9.59 -48.09 -3.10
N THR A 82 9.56 -47.64 -4.35
CA THR A 82 9.39 -48.51 -5.52
C THR A 82 10.69 -49.25 -5.86
N ALA A 83 10.60 -50.28 -6.70
CA ALA A 83 11.74 -51.09 -7.13
C ALA A 83 12.68 -50.36 -8.11
N ASN A 84 12.33 -49.17 -8.60
CA ASN A 84 13.14 -48.45 -9.57
C ASN A 84 14.32 -47.73 -8.88
N PRO A 85 15.58 -48.06 -9.25
CA PRO A 85 16.77 -47.47 -8.62
C PRO A 85 16.95 -45.98 -8.87
N GLU A 86 16.40 -45.42 -9.96
CA GLU A 86 16.49 -43.98 -10.25
C GLU A 86 15.76 -43.14 -9.20
N PHE A 87 14.58 -43.59 -8.75
CA PHE A 87 13.79 -42.87 -7.73
C PHE A 87 14.44 -42.89 -6.34
N LYS A 88 15.27 -43.90 -6.03
CA LYS A 88 16.04 -43.92 -4.78
C LYS A 88 17.08 -42.80 -4.73
N SER A 89 17.74 -42.52 -5.86
CA SER A 89 18.71 -41.43 -5.96
C SER A 89 18.05 -40.05 -5.86
N LEU A 90 16.82 -39.93 -6.38
CA LEU A 90 16.07 -38.66 -6.37
C LEU A 90 15.40 -38.34 -5.03
N ALA A 91 15.26 -39.32 -4.13
CA ALA A 91 14.59 -39.18 -2.84
C ALA A 91 15.14 -38.02 -1.99
N GLN A 92 16.45 -37.81 -2.01
CA GLN A 92 17.12 -36.77 -1.21
C GLN A 92 16.74 -35.36 -1.65
N TYR A 93 16.46 -35.14 -2.93
CA TYR A 93 15.97 -33.86 -3.43
C TYR A 93 14.56 -33.54 -2.95
N GLY A 94 13.79 -34.56 -2.53
CA GLY A 94 12.47 -34.36 -1.92
C GLY A 94 12.53 -33.44 -0.70
N TYR A 95 13.53 -33.62 0.18
CA TYR A 95 13.75 -32.75 1.34
C TYR A 95 14.11 -31.32 0.96
N VAL A 96 14.86 -31.13 -0.14
CA VAL A 96 15.19 -29.80 -0.67
C VAL A 96 13.92 -29.09 -1.14
N PHE A 97 13.04 -29.79 -1.86
CA PHE A 97 11.75 -29.24 -2.31
C PHE A 97 10.81 -28.90 -1.15
N ILE A 98 10.80 -29.69 -0.07
CA ILE A 98 10.07 -29.37 1.16
C ILE A 98 10.63 -28.10 1.81
N ALA A 99 11.96 -27.97 1.89
CA ALA A 99 12.60 -26.78 2.45
C ALA A 99 12.24 -25.53 1.65
N ILE A 100 12.27 -25.60 0.30
CA ILE A 100 11.86 -24.52 -0.59
C ILE A 100 10.39 -24.14 -0.34
N ALA A 101 9.49 -25.13 -0.24
CA ALA A 101 8.08 -24.87 0.04
C ALA A 101 7.87 -24.13 1.37
N ALA A 102 8.55 -24.58 2.42
CA ALA A 102 8.51 -23.94 3.75
C ALA A 102 9.08 -22.51 3.71
N SER A 103 10.18 -22.29 3.00
CA SER A 103 10.77 -20.96 2.81
C SER A 103 9.84 -20.02 2.05
N CYS A 104 9.20 -20.47 0.97
CA CYS A 104 8.24 -19.68 0.21
C CYS A 104 7.02 -19.25 1.05
N LEU A 105 6.46 -20.17 1.85
CA LEU A 105 5.33 -19.85 2.73
C LEU A 105 5.73 -18.86 3.84
N THR A 106 6.90 -19.07 4.44
CA THR A 106 7.43 -18.23 5.51
C THR A 106 7.78 -16.83 5.01
N ALA A 107 8.40 -16.73 3.83
CA ALA A 107 8.62 -15.45 3.16
C ALA A 107 7.29 -14.75 2.86
N ASN A 108 6.30 -15.47 2.32
CA ASN A 108 4.99 -14.90 2.03
C ASN A 108 4.27 -14.36 3.28
N SER A 109 4.40 -15.03 4.43
CA SER A 109 3.85 -14.53 5.70
C SER A 109 4.64 -13.33 6.24
N LEU A 110 5.98 -13.41 6.23
CA LEU A 110 6.88 -12.34 6.72
C LEU A 110 6.72 -11.04 5.94
N PHE A 111 6.59 -11.14 4.62
CA PHE A 111 6.38 -9.96 3.77
C PHE A 111 4.91 -9.54 3.70
N GLY A 112 4.05 -10.10 4.55
CA GLY A 112 2.65 -9.69 4.69
C GLY A 112 1.90 -9.78 3.36
N GLY A 113 2.01 -10.90 2.64
CA GLY A 113 1.39 -11.05 1.32
C GLY A 113 -0.12 -10.82 1.35
N THR A 114 -0.81 -11.27 2.40
CA THR A 114 -2.27 -11.10 2.57
C THR A 114 -2.62 -9.94 3.50
N GLU A 115 -1.93 -9.80 4.62
CA GLU A 115 -2.18 -8.71 5.57
C GLU A 115 -1.83 -7.33 4.97
N GLY A 116 -0.69 -7.24 4.26
CA GLY A 116 -0.32 -6.05 3.52
C GLY A 116 -1.25 -5.74 2.34
N HIS A 117 -1.80 -6.77 1.68
CA HIS A 117 -2.81 -6.56 0.63
C HIS A 117 -4.08 -5.92 1.20
N ILE A 118 -4.63 -6.50 2.27
CA ILE A 118 -5.83 -5.97 2.93
C ILE A 118 -5.59 -4.52 3.36
N ARG A 119 -4.45 -4.26 4.00
CA ARG A 119 -4.13 -2.95 4.51
C ARG A 119 -3.99 -1.88 3.41
N PHE A 120 -3.34 -2.20 2.29
CA PHE A 120 -3.29 -1.29 1.14
C PHE A 120 -4.67 -1.08 0.49
N VAL A 121 -5.53 -2.10 0.46
CA VAL A 121 -6.91 -1.97 -0.02
C VAL A 121 -7.72 -1.06 0.90
N THR A 122 -7.59 -1.23 2.22
CA THR A 122 -8.26 -0.39 3.22
C THR A 122 -7.83 1.06 3.08
N THR A 123 -6.53 1.34 3.06
CA THR A 123 -6.03 2.72 2.89
C THR A 123 -6.45 3.32 1.55
N GLN A 124 -6.45 2.55 0.46
CA GLN A 124 -6.96 3.03 -0.82
C GLN A 124 -8.44 3.42 -0.72
N LEU A 125 -9.29 2.59 -0.12
CA LEU A 125 -10.73 2.90 0.02
C LEU A 125 -10.96 4.11 0.94
N GLU A 126 -10.17 4.25 2.00
CA GLU A 126 -10.18 5.44 2.87
C GLU A 126 -9.83 6.71 2.07
N LEU A 127 -8.80 6.65 1.22
CA LEU A 127 -8.39 7.75 0.35
C LEU A 127 -9.42 8.06 -0.75
N GLU A 128 -10.00 7.04 -1.39
CA GLU A 128 -11.06 7.22 -2.40
C GLU A 128 -12.31 7.87 -1.81
N LYS A 129 -12.67 7.47 -0.59
CA LYS A 129 -13.74 8.12 0.18
C LYS A 129 -13.40 9.58 0.46
N LEU A 130 -12.21 9.86 1.01
CA LEU A 130 -11.75 11.21 1.31
C LEU A 130 -11.79 12.13 0.08
N ILE A 131 -11.29 11.67 -1.07
CA ILE A 131 -11.34 12.43 -2.34
C ILE A 131 -12.78 12.72 -2.74
N THR A 132 -13.66 11.74 -2.63
CA THR A 132 -15.08 11.88 -2.99
C THR A 132 -15.76 12.91 -2.09
N ASP A 133 -15.57 12.81 -0.77
CA ASP A 133 -16.14 13.72 0.22
C ASP A 133 -15.60 15.16 0.02
N ALA A 134 -14.31 15.32 -0.25
CA ALA A 134 -13.69 16.61 -0.52
C ALA A 134 -14.23 17.27 -1.80
N ARG A 135 -14.37 16.49 -2.90
CA ARG A 135 -14.93 16.99 -4.16
C ARG A 135 -16.41 17.40 -4.03
N ILE A 136 -17.21 16.62 -3.29
CA ILE A 136 -18.60 16.97 -3.01
C ILE A 136 -18.67 18.28 -2.20
N SER A 137 -17.83 18.38 -1.15
CA SER A 137 -17.76 19.58 -0.31
C SER A 137 -17.32 20.80 -1.12
N TRP A 138 -16.37 20.62 -2.05
CA TRP A 138 -15.92 21.66 -2.97
C TRP A 138 -17.04 22.14 -3.91
N CYS A 139 -17.83 21.22 -4.48
CA CYS A 139 -18.99 21.59 -5.29
C CYS A 139 -20.02 22.39 -4.49
N HIS A 140 -20.30 21.99 -3.25
CA HIS A 140 -21.19 22.75 -2.37
C HIS A 140 -20.64 24.13 -2.06
N TYR A 141 -19.35 24.23 -1.75
CA TYR A 141 -18.67 25.51 -1.54
C TYR A 141 -18.81 26.46 -2.74
N LEU A 142 -18.59 25.95 -3.95
CA LEU A 142 -18.73 26.73 -5.19
C LEU A 142 -20.16 27.22 -5.43
N GLU A 143 -21.17 26.44 -5.04
CA GLU A 143 -22.58 26.82 -5.14
C GLU A 143 -22.97 27.90 -4.13
N SER A 144 -22.46 27.81 -2.89
CA SER A 144 -22.84 28.69 -1.79
C SER A 144 -22.13 30.05 -1.77
N ARG A 145 -21.06 30.21 -2.55
CA ARG A 145 -20.17 31.37 -2.52
C ARG A 145 -20.85 32.64 -3.07
N GLY A 146 -20.78 33.74 -2.31
CA GLY A 146 -21.25 35.08 -2.65
C GLY A 146 -20.18 36.02 -3.22
N GLY A 147 -18.89 35.69 -3.08
CA GLY A 147 -17.76 36.45 -3.63
C GLY A 147 -17.04 37.35 -2.63
N ASP A 148 -17.38 37.27 -1.34
CA ASP A 148 -16.74 38.06 -0.28
C ASP A 148 -15.51 37.35 0.32
N SER A 149 -14.69 38.09 1.09
CA SER A 149 -13.48 37.55 1.72
C SER A 149 -13.75 36.36 2.66
N GLU A 150 -14.90 36.33 3.32
CA GLU A 150 -15.33 35.24 4.20
C GLU A 150 -15.53 33.91 3.42
N ASP A 151 -15.91 33.99 2.13
CA ASP A 151 -15.98 32.82 1.26
C ASP A 151 -14.59 32.29 0.89
N LEU A 152 -13.57 33.16 0.77
CA LEU A 152 -12.21 32.70 0.46
C LEU A 152 -11.62 31.92 1.64
N ASP A 153 -11.82 32.40 2.86
CA ASP A 153 -11.36 31.73 4.09
C ASP A 153 -12.01 30.35 4.24
N ALA A 154 -13.32 30.24 3.99
CA ALA A 154 -14.04 28.97 4.05
C ALA A 154 -13.47 27.94 3.04
N GLY A 155 -13.16 28.37 1.82
CA GLY A 155 -12.57 27.50 0.81
C GLY A 155 -11.13 27.08 1.13
N PHE A 156 -10.34 27.97 1.74
CA PHE A 156 -9.00 27.62 2.24
C PHE A 156 -9.05 26.58 3.35
N LEU A 157 -9.96 26.73 4.31
CA LEU A 157 -10.15 25.77 5.40
C LEU A 157 -10.51 24.39 4.86
N LEU A 158 -11.41 24.32 3.86
CA LEU A 158 -11.76 23.06 3.18
C LEU A 158 -10.53 22.38 2.57
N ILE A 159 -9.69 23.12 1.85
CA ILE A 159 -8.46 22.60 1.24
C ILE A 159 -7.47 22.15 2.34
N GLN A 160 -7.36 22.90 3.42
CA GLN A 160 -6.48 22.58 4.55
C GLN A 160 -6.91 21.29 5.25
N ASP A 161 -8.20 21.13 5.52
CA ASP A 161 -8.76 19.93 6.15
C ASP A 161 -8.56 18.71 5.26
N TYR A 162 -8.87 18.83 3.96
CA TYR A 162 -8.61 17.78 2.97
C TYR A 162 -7.13 17.35 2.96
N THR A 163 -6.22 18.32 2.93
CA THR A 163 -4.77 18.05 2.93
C THR A 163 -4.33 17.38 4.24
N SER A 164 -4.84 17.83 5.38
CA SER A 164 -4.52 17.28 6.70
C SER A 164 -4.97 15.83 6.84
N GLU A 165 -6.21 15.53 6.42
CA GLU A 165 -6.75 14.17 6.44
C GLU A 165 -6.02 13.23 5.47
N LEU A 166 -5.62 13.73 4.30
CA LEU A 166 -4.82 13.00 3.32
C LEU A 166 -3.48 12.52 3.92
N TYR A 167 -2.75 13.43 4.56
CA TYR A 167 -1.48 13.10 5.20
C TYR A 167 -1.66 12.22 6.43
N THR A 168 -2.68 12.48 7.25
CA THR A 168 -3.00 11.65 8.43
C THR A 168 -3.27 10.20 8.04
N THR A 169 -4.08 9.99 7.00
CA THR A 169 -4.38 8.65 6.46
C THR A 169 -3.11 7.95 6.01
N THR A 170 -2.26 8.63 5.24
CA THR A 170 -1.00 8.09 4.72
C THR A 170 0.03 7.77 5.81
N LEU A 171 0.17 8.65 6.81
CA LEU A 171 1.09 8.45 7.93
C LEU A 171 0.63 7.32 8.86
N SER A 172 -0.68 7.25 9.14
CA SER A 172 -1.25 6.21 9.99
C SER A 172 -0.96 4.80 9.46
N GLU A 173 -1.01 4.62 8.14
CA GLU A 173 -0.70 3.37 7.48
C GLU A 173 0.79 2.98 7.62
N THR A 174 1.69 3.95 7.49
CA THR A 174 3.12 3.73 7.68
C THR A 174 3.43 3.33 9.13
N GLY A 175 2.77 3.98 10.10
CA GLY A 175 2.86 3.64 11.52
C GLY A 175 2.36 2.22 11.83
N ARG A 176 1.15 1.87 11.38
CA ARG A 176 0.58 0.51 11.53
C ARG A 176 1.49 -0.57 10.96
N TRP A 177 2.20 -0.30 9.85
CA TRP A 177 3.18 -1.24 9.31
C TRP A 177 4.40 -1.46 10.20
N GLY A 178 4.96 -0.40 10.77
CA GLY A 178 6.10 -0.50 11.68
C GLY A 178 5.77 -1.39 12.88
N GLU A 179 4.58 -1.22 13.47
CA GLU A 179 4.10 -2.01 14.60
C GLU A 179 3.94 -3.49 14.27
N THR A 180 3.26 -3.83 13.16
CA THR A 180 3.09 -5.23 12.73
C THR A 180 4.45 -5.90 12.48
N MET A 181 5.39 -5.21 11.83
CA MET A 181 6.73 -5.74 11.57
C MET A 181 7.47 -6.07 12.87
N ILE A 182 7.48 -5.15 13.84
CA ILE A 182 8.14 -5.37 15.14
C ILE A 182 7.51 -6.55 15.89
N LYS A 183 6.18 -6.66 15.85
CA LYS A 183 5.44 -7.77 16.46
C LYS A 183 5.82 -9.12 15.84
N GLU A 184 5.88 -9.21 14.51
CA GLU A 184 6.28 -10.45 13.83
C GLU A 184 7.75 -10.81 14.10
N LEU A 185 8.67 -9.85 14.07
CA LEU A 185 10.08 -10.09 14.41
C LEU A 185 10.23 -10.63 15.85
N THR A 186 9.49 -10.06 16.80
CA THR A 186 9.48 -10.52 18.20
C THR A 186 8.95 -11.95 18.33
N ARG A 187 7.90 -12.30 17.56
CA ARG A 187 7.38 -13.69 17.51
C ARG A 187 8.44 -14.65 16.95
N PHE A 188 9.13 -14.27 15.88
CA PHE A 188 10.19 -15.10 15.30
C PHE A 188 11.32 -15.36 16.29
N GLN A 189 11.80 -14.33 16.99
CA GLN A 189 12.84 -14.47 18.02
C GLN A 189 12.43 -15.48 19.10
N LYS A 190 11.23 -15.35 19.67
CA LYS A 190 10.71 -16.28 20.68
C LYS A 190 10.64 -17.73 20.18
N SER A 191 10.30 -17.93 18.91
CA SER A 191 10.23 -19.27 18.29
C SER A 191 11.59 -19.95 18.08
N ILE A 192 12.67 -19.16 18.01
CA ILE A 192 14.05 -19.66 17.93
C ILE A 192 14.54 -20.04 19.32
N GLU A 193 14.25 -19.21 20.33
CA GLU A 193 14.61 -19.46 21.73
C GLU A 193 13.91 -20.71 22.28
N SER A 194 12.63 -20.91 21.94
CA SER A 194 11.88 -22.10 22.36
C SER A 194 12.37 -23.40 21.71
N ARG A 195 13.06 -23.33 20.56
CA ARG A 195 13.62 -24.49 19.84
C ARG A 195 15.03 -24.87 20.30
N LYS A 196 15.69 -24.03 21.10
CA LYS A 196 17.02 -24.29 21.67
C LYS A 196 16.97 -24.96 23.06
N LYS A 197 15.77 -25.13 23.63
CA LYS A 197 15.51 -25.93 24.85
C LYS A 197 15.00 -27.30 24.48
#